data_AF-A0AAD8UFM2-F1
#
_entry.id   AF-A0AAD8UFM2-F1
#
_cell.length_a   1.000
_cell.length_b   1.000
_cell.length_c   1.000
_cell.angle_alpha   90.00
_cell.angle_beta   90.00
_cell.angle_gamma   90.00
#
_symmetry.space_group_name_H-M   'P 1'
#
loop_
_entity.id
_entity.type
_entity.pdbx_description
1 polymer ?
#
loop_
_entity_poly.entity_id
_entity_poly.type
_entity_poly.pdbx_seq_one_letter_code
_entity_poly.pdbx_strand_id
1 'polypeptide(L)'
;MTNIQWYLHPWSLLVYQTSLIIFAVGFTRRGSLIRLALWPLALFTVFRFVATAHVLNNGFHMSFGASDAWLTFLQYWDVALLSNWDFEYGGPQPKATEKRETKPWRERATFWNRLGFGIYAASSYRCSGTPFEVPNLGPFDKKDPKYVPSKAKYIRNAAIRVVVVYLILDAMTSFNDPAAMRSVFADDKIPLLRRLSQLTLEEAIMRTFTSFSFWLVNYLVLILFFDIPGIICVATGVSGVEWWRPPFNSIFEAFTLRRYWGVFWHQSVRKRINSPANWIAKDVLRLPRGTLLARYAVVVLTFTMSTFQHATGDIASGIPVSRTGSPWFFLVQALGFVLEDVFQYVWKQVAPASARDTWSTKMFGYVWVFAWMFWCTPFYAYPVSANNRGEQDAILPFSVLKVVLGK
;
A
#
# COMPACT_ATOMS: atom_id res chain seq x y z
N MET A 1 20.84 -26.87 -4.15
CA MET A 1 20.57 -25.85 -3.12
C MET A 1 21.83 -25.01 -2.96
N THR A 2 21.85 -23.79 -3.48
CA THR A 2 22.94 -22.85 -3.23
C THR A 2 22.88 -22.46 -1.76
N ASN A 3 23.90 -22.80 -0.98
CA ASN A 3 24.04 -22.37 0.41
C ASN A 3 24.25 -20.85 0.44
N ILE A 4 23.15 -20.10 0.38
CA ILE A 4 23.20 -18.66 0.58
C ILE A 4 23.53 -18.39 2.04
N GLN A 5 24.45 -17.47 2.26
CA GLN A 5 24.78 -17.02 3.61
C GLN A 5 23.54 -16.41 4.27
N TRP A 6 23.30 -16.71 5.55
CA TRP A 6 22.07 -16.30 6.27
C TRP A 6 21.82 -14.78 6.22
N TYR A 7 22.87 -13.97 6.18
CA TYR A 7 22.78 -12.50 6.12
C TYR A 7 22.37 -11.97 4.73
N LEU A 8 22.37 -12.83 3.71
CA LEU A 8 21.88 -12.53 2.36
C LEU A 8 20.49 -13.08 2.09
N HIS A 9 19.92 -13.83 3.05
CA HIS A 9 18.55 -14.28 2.96
C HIS A 9 17.59 -13.08 2.89
N PRO A 10 16.60 -13.04 1.97
CA PRO A 10 15.74 -11.86 1.79
C PRO A 10 15.05 -11.37 3.07
N TRP A 11 14.55 -12.26 3.92
CA TRP A 11 13.98 -11.85 5.21
C TRP A 11 15.00 -11.24 6.18
N SER A 12 16.25 -11.73 6.19
CA SER A 12 17.33 -11.14 6.99
C SER A 12 17.66 -9.73 6.49
N LEU A 13 17.64 -9.51 5.17
CA LEU A 13 17.86 -8.19 4.57
C LEU A 13 16.76 -7.20 4.97
N LEU A 14 15.50 -7.63 5.02
CA LEU A 14 14.38 -6.79 5.46
C LEU A 14 14.46 -6.45 6.95
N VAL A 15 14.83 -7.42 7.80
CA VAL A 15 15.10 -7.19 9.23
C VAL A 15 16.25 -6.21 9.42
N TYR A 16 17.34 -6.38 8.66
CA TYR A 16 18.48 -5.47 8.68
C TYR A 16 18.07 -4.05 8.26
N GLN A 17 17.36 -3.92 7.14
CA GLN A 17 16.86 -2.63 6.65
C GLN A 17 15.95 -1.93 7.66
N THR A 18 15.05 -2.67 8.31
CA THR A 18 14.19 -2.17 9.40
C THR A 18 15.04 -1.71 10.59
N SER A 19 16.09 -2.47 10.93
CA SER A 19 17.03 -2.13 12.00
C SER A 19 17.80 -0.84 11.72
N LEU A 20 18.06 -0.50 10.44
CA LEU A 20 18.63 0.79 10.06
C LEU A 20 17.71 1.95 10.45
N ILE A 21 16.40 1.82 10.26
CA ILE A 21 15.42 2.84 10.69
C ILE A 21 15.42 2.97 12.21
N ILE A 22 15.36 1.83 12.91
CA ILE A 22 15.34 1.78 14.37
C ILE A 22 16.58 2.47 14.94
N PHE A 23 17.77 2.14 14.41
CA PHE A 23 19.03 2.75 14.82
C PHE A 23 19.06 4.25 14.49
N ALA A 24 18.76 4.62 13.25
CA ALA A 24 18.80 6.00 12.79
C ALA A 24 17.87 6.90 13.62
N VAL A 25 16.63 6.49 13.86
CA VAL A 25 15.64 7.33 14.55
C VAL A 25 15.75 7.23 16.07
N GLY A 26 16.00 6.03 16.62
CA GLY A 26 16.07 5.80 18.07
C GLY A 26 17.37 6.29 18.72
N PHE A 27 18.49 6.18 18.02
CA PHE A 27 19.82 6.29 18.62
C PHE A 27 20.73 7.39 18.04
N THR A 28 20.29 8.09 16.99
CA THR A 28 21.05 9.23 16.44
C THR A 28 20.29 10.55 16.58
N ARG A 29 21.04 11.66 16.64
CA ARG A 29 20.44 13.00 16.62
C ARG A 29 19.83 13.30 15.26
N ARG A 30 18.74 14.07 15.27
CA ARG A 30 18.13 14.63 14.06
C ARG A 30 19.16 15.36 13.20
N GLY A 31 19.05 15.24 11.88
CA GLY A 31 19.98 15.86 10.93
C GLY A 31 21.44 15.38 10.99
N SER A 32 21.75 14.33 11.77
CA SER A 32 23.11 13.79 11.80
C SER A 32 23.51 13.19 10.45
N LEU A 33 24.79 13.35 10.08
CA LEU A 33 25.33 12.77 8.86
C LEU A 33 25.23 11.23 8.82
N ILE A 34 25.12 10.58 9.98
CA ILE A 34 24.88 9.13 10.08
C ILE A 34 23.57 8.75 9.40
N ARG A 35 22.49 9.51 9.62
CA ARG A 35 21.20 9.22 8.96
C ARG A 35 21.31 9.33 7.45
N LEU A 36 22.05 10.33 6.96
CA LEU A 36 22.29 10.49 5.53
C LEU A 36 23.15 9.34 4.96
N ALA A 37 24.20 8.93 5.68
CA ALA A 37 25.10 7.85 5.26
C ALA A 37 24.43 6.47 5.23
N LEU A 38 23.43 6.24 6.09
CA LEU A 38 22.66 4.98 6.13
C LEU A 38 21.57 4.89 5.06
N TRP A 39 21.16 6.00 4.46
CA TRP A 39 20.17 6.01 3.38
C TRP A 39 20.58 5.21 2.13
N PRO A 40 21.79 5.40 1.53
CA PRO A 40 22.21 4.57 0.40
C PRO A 40 22.35 3.09 0.77
N LEU A 41 22.68 2.78 2.02
CA LEU A 41 22.71 1.41 2.52
C LEU A 41 21.31 0.79 2.60
N ALA A 42 20.31 1.55 3.07
CA ALA A 42 18.90 1.14 3.06
C ALA A 42 18.35 0.96 1.63
N LEU A 43 18.88 1.70 0.64
CA LEU A 43 18.55 1.48 -0.77
C LEU A 43 19.24 0.22 -1.32
N PHE A 44 20.51 0.03 -0.98
CA PHE A 44 21.29 -1.15 -1.39
C PHE A 44 20.62 -2.46 -0.93
N THR A 45 20.04 -2.49 0.27
CA THR A 45 19.32 -3.68 0.76
C THR A 45 18.12 -4.05 -0.09
N VAL A 46 17.45 -3.08 -0.74
CA VAL A 46 16.36 -3.36 -1.68
C VAL A 46 16.88 -4.12 -2.89
N PHE A 47 17.95 -3.64 -3.52
CA PHE A 47 18.56 -4.31 -4.67
C PHE A 47 19.09 -5.69 -4.30
N ARG A 48 19.66 -5.84 -3.10
CA ARG A 48 20.10 -7.14 -2.59
C ARG A 48 18.92 -8.09 -2.37
N PHE A 49 17.80 -7.61 -1.82
CA PHE A 49 16.58 -8.41 -1.68
C PHE A 49 16.14 -8.94 -3.03
N VAL A 50 16.00 -8.07 -4.03
CA VAL A 50 15.56 -8.47 -5.39
C VAL A 50 16.53 -9.50 -5.98
N ALA A 51 17.84 -9.28 -5.85
CA ALA A 51 18.86 -10.20 -6.37
C ALA A 51 18.82 -11.59 -5.70
N THR A 52 18.43 -11.67 -4.43
CA THR A 52 18.37 -12.93 -3.68
C THR A 52 16.95 -13.48 -3.51
N ALA A 53 15.93 -12.84 -4.09
CA ALA A 53 14.52 -13.18 -3.90
C ALA A 53 14.20 -14.64 -4.27
N HIS A 54 14.83 -15.16 -5.32
CA HIS A 54 14.67 -16.55 -5.79
C HIS A 54 14.87 -17.61 -4.69
N VAL A 55 15.62 -17.29 -3.62
CA VAL A 55 15.83 -18.15 -2.44
C VAL A 55 14.53 -18.46 -1.71
N LEU A 56 13.55 -17.54 -1.74
CA LEU A 56 12.25 -17.72 -1.07
C LEU A 56 11.40 -18.81 -1.73
N ASN A 57 11.70 -19.16 -2.98
CA ASN A 57 11.01 -20.21 -3.76
C ASN A 57 9.48 -20.08 -3.85
N ASN A 58 8.91 -18.91 -3.53
CA ASN A 58 7.48 -18.62 -3.58
C ASN A 58 7.29 -17.21 -4.16
N GLY A 59 6.58 -17.11 -5.27
CA GLY A 59 6.40 -15.88 -6.07
C GLY A 59 5.67 -14.78 -5.33
N PHE A 60 4.69 -15.16 -4.50
CA PHE A 60 4.00 -14.23 -3.63
C PHE A 60 4.95 -13.63 -2.59
N HIS A 61 5.74 -14.45 -1.89
CA HIS A 61 6.74 -13.97 -0.92
C HIS A 61 7.83 -13.12 -1.57
N MET A 62 8.30 -13.50 -2.76
CA MET A 62 9.25 -12.72 -3.55
C MET A 62 8.69 -11.33 -3.88
N SER A 63 7.48 -11.28 -4.44
CA SER A 63 6.85 -10.03 -4.85
C SER A 63 6.50 -9.13 -3.66
N PHE A 64 5.83 -9.69 -2.66
CA PHE A 64 5.40 -8.94 -1.48
C PHE A 64 6.59 -8.43 -0.67
N GLY A 65 7.59 -9.29 -0.43
CA GLY A 65 8.77 -8.92 0.34
C GLY A 65 9.64 -7.85 -0.35
N ALA A 66 9.79 -7.92 -1.68
CA ALA A 66 10.53 -6.88 -2.41
C ALA A 66 9.77 -5.55 -2.44
N SER A 67 8.43 -5.60 -2.61
CA SER A 67 7.57 -4.42 -2.49
C SER A 67 7.68 -3.78 -1.11
N ASP A 68 7.72 -4.59 -0.04
CA ASP A 68 7.88 -4.10 1.33
C ASP A 68 9.30 -3.59 1.61
N ALA A 69 10.34 -4.17 1.01
CA ALA A 69 11.70 -3.63 1.08
C ALA A 69 11.78 -2.22 0.47
N TRP A 70 11.11 -1.98 -0.67
CA TRP A 70 10.99 -0.65 -1.24
C TRP A 70 10.22 0.30 -0.32
N LEU A 71 9.08 -0.13 0.21
CA LEU A 71 8.30 0.68 1.15
C LEU A 71 9.05 0.98 2.46
N THR A 72 9.88 0.06 2.94
CA THR A 72 10.72 0.22 4.12
C THR A 72 11.84 1.24 3.84
N PHE A 73 12.41 1.23 2.64
CA PHE A 73 13.30 2.29 2.19
C PHE A 73 12.59 3.67 2.16
N LEU A 74 11.37 3.75 1.62
CA LEU A 74 10.59 5.00 1.66
C LEU A 74 10.22 5.43 3.08
N GLN A 75 9.97 4.48 3.99
CA GLN A 75 9.78 4.78 5.42
C GLN A 75 11.04 5.41 6.00
N TYR A 76 12.22 4.82 5.77
CA TYR A 76 13.50 5.38 6.19
C TYR A 76 13.64 6.82 5.69
N TRP A 77 13.41 7.04 4.40
CA TRP A 77 13.53 8.36 3.79
C TRP A 77 12.60 9.37 4.48
N ASP A 78 11.33 9.02 4.70
CA ASP A 78 10.40 9.90 5.41
C ASP A 78 10.84 10.17 6.86
N VAL A 79 10.92 9.14 7.70
CA VAL A 79 11.08 9.37 9.15
C VAL A 79 12.48 9.82 9.54
N ALA A 80 13.53 9.29 8.90
CA ALA A 80 14.90 9.61 9.29
C ALA A 80 15.38 10.93 8.68
N LEU A 81 14.98 11.26 7.45
CA LEU A 81 15.53 12.39 6.69
C LEU A 81 14.54 13.54 6.47
N LEU A 82 13.34 13.26 5.95
CA LEU A 82 12.43 14.33 5.51
C LEU A 82 11.64 14.93 6.68
N SER A 83 10.89 14.08 7.37
CA SER A 83 10.17 14.44 8.61
C SER A 83 11.12 14.56 9.81
N ASN A 84 12.35 14.03 9.68
CA ASN A 84 13.45 14.14 10.64
C ASN A 84 13.02 13.89 12.09
N TRP A 85 12.43 12.72 12.32
CA TRP A 85 11.87 12.31 13.60
C TRP A 85 12.93 12.33 14.69
N ASP A 86 12.50 12.78 15.87
CA ASP A 86 13.38 12.97 17.01
C ASP A 86 12.73 12.42 18.29
N PHE A 87 13.53 11.72 19.08
CA PHE A 87 13.09 11.06 20.30
C PHE A 87 12.55 12.05 21.33
N GLU A 88 13.14 13.24 21.44
CA GLU A 88 12.73 14.25 22.44
C GLU A 88 11.34 14.81 22.14
N TYR A 89 10.97 14.85 20.86
CA TYR A 89 9.66 15.29 20.39
C TYR A 89 8.66 14.14 20.26
N GLY A 90 9.12 12.88 20.20
CA GLY A 90 8.27 11.71 19.98
C GLY A 90 7.72 11.64 18.55
N GLY A 91 8.41 12.25 17.58
CA GLY A 91 7.96 12.41 16.20
C GLY A 91 8.70 13.51 15.45
N PRO A 92 8.16 14.05 14.34
CA PRO A 92 8.70 15.24 13.70
C PRO A 92 8.62 16.45 14.64
N GLN A 93 9.52 17.41 14.47
CA GLN A 93 9.47 18.64 15.28
C GLN A 93 8.19 19.43 14.96
N PRO A 94 7.46 19.92 15.98
CA PRO A 94 6.33 20.81 15.78
C PRO A 94 6.76 22.06 15.02
N LYS A 95 5.94 22.52 14.08
CA LYS A 95 6.06 23.90 13.58
C LYS A 95 5.72 24.82 14.75
N ALA A 96 6.46 25.92 14.90
CA ALA A 96 6.61 26.72 16.12
C ALA A 96 5.34 27.39 16.70
N THR A 97 4.13 26.95 16.36
CA THR A 97 2.84 27.58 16.70
C THR A 97 1.78 26.64 17.24
N GLU A 98 2.00 25.33 17.35
CA GLU A 98 0.96 24.40 17.81
C GLU A 98 1.16 23.93 19.26
N LYS A 99 0.06 24.06 20.03
CA LYS A 99 -0.09 23.70 21.45
C LYS A 99 0.57 22.36 21.76
N ARG A 100 1.21 22.26 22.94
CA ARG A 100 1.80 21.04 23.54
C ARG A 100 1.05 19.77 23.10
N GLU A 101 1.53 19.15 22.03
CA GLU A 101 1.00 17.88 21.58
C GLU A 101 1.22 16.84 22.69
N THR A 102 0.23 15.97 22.88
CA THR A 102 0.36 14.78 23.71
C THR A 102 1.41 13.89 23.06
N LYS A 103 2.67 14.01 23.51
CA LYS A 103 3.77 13.17 22.99
C LYS A 103 3.40 11.70 23.24
N PRO A 104 3.44 10.83 22.21
CA PRO A 104 3.27 9.40 22.43
C PRO A 104 4.41 8.81 23.28
N TRP A 105 5.59 9.47 23.28
CA TRP A 105 6.77 9.08 24.05
C TRP A 105 7.20 10.23 24.97
N ARG A 106 6.83 10.20 26.26
CA ARG A 106 7.30 11.12 27.33
C ARG A 106 8.20 10.40 28.32
N GLU A 107 9.15 9.63 27.80
CA GLU A 107 9.93 8.75 28.66
C GLU A 107 11.39 9.21 28.76
N ARG A 108 12.05 8.84 29.87
CA ARG A 108 13.49 9.04 30.05
C ARG A 108 14.22 8.39 28.88
N ALA A 109 15.35 8.98 28.45
CA ALA A 109 16.16 8.47 27.34
C ALA A 109 16.96 7.21 27.72
N THR A 110 16.26 6.14 28.10
CA THR A 110 16.83 4.81 28.32
C THR A 110 17.07 4.11 26.98
N PHE A 111 17.90 3.07 27.00
CA PHE A 111 18.10 2.21 25.83
C PHE A 111 16.77 1.63 25.32
N TRP A 112 15.94 1.09 26.21
CA TRP A 112 14.67 0.45 25.86
C TRP A 112 13.65 1.41 25.26
N ASN A 113 13.59 2.63 25.78
CA ASN A 113 12.65 3.63 25.28
C ASN A 113 13.08 4.13 23.90
N ARG A 114 14.39 4.30 23.67
CA ARG A 114 14.95 4.61 22.34
C ARG A 114 14.71 3.49 21.34
N LEU A 115 14.87 2.23 21.76
CA LEU A 115 14.58 1.08 20.94
C LEU A 115 13.08 1.04 20.57
N GLY A 116 12.19 1.19 21.55
CA GLY A 116 10.75 1.23 21.34
C GLY A 116 10.30 2.37 20.42
N PHE A 117 10.89 3.56 20.59
CA PHE A 117 10.65 4.69 19.68
C PHE A 117 11.12 4.40 18.25
N GLY A 118 12.30 3.79 18.08
CA GLY A 118 12.80 3.37 16.78
C GLY A 118 11.90 2.33 16.12
N ILE A 119 11.42 1.32 16.88
CA ILE A 119 10.46 0.32 16.39
C ILE A 119 9.14 0.98 15.98
N TYR A 120 8.63 1.91 16.80
CA TYR A 120 7.44 2.70 16.48
C TYR A 120 7.64 3.51 15.19
N ALA A 121 8.77 4.20 15.04
CA ALA A 121 9.07 4.95 13.82
C ALA A 121 9.21 4.04 12.60
N ALA A 122 9.71 2.81 12.76
CA ALA A 122 9.85 1.86 11.65
C ALA A 122 8.51 1.22 11.23
N SER A 123 7.54 1.10 12.14
CA SER A 123 6.29 0.35 11.91
C SER A 123 5.01 1.20 11.86
N SER A 124 5.05 2.44 12.34
CA SER A 124 3.88 3.34 12.44
C SER A 124 3.56 4.02 11.11
N TYR A 125 3.18 3.23 10.10
CA TYR A 125 2.96 3.71 8.73
C TYR A 125 1.83 4.75 8.59
N ARG A 126 0.84 4.66 9.49
CA ARG A 126 -0.36 5.50 9.48
C ARG A 126 -0.41 6.51 10.62
N CYS A 127 0.47 6.35 11.63
CA CYS A 127 0.47 7.17 12.84
C CYS A 127 -0.94 7.28 13.47
N SER A 128 -1.72 6.19 13.39
CA SER A 128 -3.12 6.16 13.84
C SER A 128 -3.22 6.50 15.32
N GLY A 129 -4.17 7.37 15.67
CA GLY A 129 -4.38 7.81 17.06
C GLY A 129 -3.30 8.75 17.59
N THR A 130 -2.45 9.33 16.73
CA THR A 130 -1.43 10.33 17.14
C THR A 130 -1.59 11.65 16.39
N PRO A 131 -0.93 12.74 16.82
CA PRO A 131 -0.96 14.02 16.11
C PRO A 131 -0.45 13.94 14.65
N PHE A 132 0.32 12.91 14.32
CA PHE A 132 0.91 12.71 12.99
C PHE A 132 0.08 11.79 12.09
N GLU A 133 -1.16 11.49 12.48
CA GLU A 133 -2.10 10.61 11.78
C GLU A 133 -2.24 11.00 10.30
N VAL A 134 -2.19 10.00 9.42
CA VAL A 134 -2.43 10.24 7.99
C VAL A 134 -3.90 10.61 7.75
N PRO A 135 -4.20 11.49 6.78
CA PRO A 135 -5.59 11.86 6.51
C PRO A 135 -6.41 10.66 6.00
N ASN A 136 -7.73 10.75 6.17
CA ASN A 136 -8.72 9.80 5.67
C ASN A 136 -8.68 8.38 6.27
N LEU A 137 -8.09 8.21 7.47
CA LEU A 137 -8.26 6.96 8.22
C LEU A 137 -9.72 6.79 8.65
N GLY A 138 -10.25 5.58 8.43
CA GLY A 138 -11.59 5.22 8.88
C GLY A 138 -11.63 5.06 10.40
N PRO A 139 -12.66 5.57 11.10
CA PRO A 139 -12.85 5.30 12.52
C PRO A 139 -13.30 3.84 12.75
N PHE A 140 -13.25 3.37 13.99
CA PHE A 140 -13.83 2.07 14.36
C PHE A 140 -15.35 2.06 14.22
N ASP A 141 -16.00 3.19 14.50
CA ASP A 141 -17.42 3.40 14.35
C ASP A 141 -17.68 4.70 13.60
N LYS A 142 -18.57 4.66 12.60
CA LYS A 142 -18.90 5.84 11.77
C LYS A 142 -19.81 6.84 12.48
N LYS A 143 -20.66 6.38 13.41
CA LYS A 143 -21.58 7.20 14.19
C LYS A 143 -20.87 7.85 15.37
N ASP A 144 -19.89 7.17 15.95
CA ASP A 144 -19.00 7.73 16.96
C ASP A 144 -17.52 7.61 16.54
N PRO A 145 -16.98 8.63 15.84
CA PRO A 145 -15.58 8.62 15.39
C PRO A 145 -14.53 8.58 16.51
N LYS A 146 -14.92 8.90 17.75
CA LYS A 146 -14.03 8.86 18.92
C LYS A 146 -14.02 7.49 19.60
N TYR A 147 -14.96 6.60 19.23
CA TYR A 147 -15.05 5.27 19.80
C TYR A 147 -13.77 4.45 19.56
N VAL A 148 -13.27 3.83 20.63
CA VAL A 148 -12.22 2.81 20.60
C VAL A 148 -12.76 1.56 21.28
N PRO A 149 -12.76 0.39 20.61
CA PRO A 149 -13.24 -0.84 21.22
C PRO A 149 -12.32 -1.31 22.35
N SER A 150 -12.87 -2.09 23.29
CA SER A 150 -12.05 -2.76 24.30
C SER A 150 -11.09 -3.76 23.65
N LYS A 151 -9.96 -4.05 24.31
CA LYS A 151 -8.97 -5.03 23.87
C LYS A 151 -9.59 -6.37 23.45
N ALA A 152 -10.47 -6.94 24.30
CA ALA A 152 -11.14 -8.20 24.02
C ALA A 152 -12.07 -8.11 22.79
N LYS A 153 -12.84 -7.02 22.65
CA LYS A 153 -13.73 -6.81 21.51
C LYS A 153 -12.95 -6.66 20.20
N TYR A 154 -11.84 -5.91 20.22
CA TYR A 154 -10.96 -5.76 19.07
C TYR A 154 -10.38 -7.11 18.63
N ILE A 155 -9.74 -7.84 19.56
CA ILE A 155 -9.10 -9.14 19.26
C ILE A 155 -10.13 -10.13 18.70
N ARG A 156 -11.30 -10.25 19.32
CA ARG A 156 -12.37 -11.13 18.84
C ARG A 156 -12.80 -10.78 17.42
N ASN A 157 -13.07 -9.50 17.15
CA ASN A 157 -13.54 -9.06 15.84
C ASN A 157 -12.47 -9.22 14.76
N ALA A 158 -11.20 -8.92 15.08
CA ALA A 158 -10.08 -9.13 14.18
C ALA A 158 -9.85 -10.62 13.90
N ALA A 159 -9.92 -11.48 14.91
CA ALA A 159 -9.78 -12.93 14.75
C ALA A 159 -10.87 -13.53 13.86
N ILE A 160 -12.14 -13.14 14.07
CA ILE A 160 -13.25 -13.53 13.19
C ILE A 160 -12.98 -13.08 11.75
N ARG A 161 -12.53 -11.83 11.56
CA ARG A 161 -12.21 -11.31 10.23
C ARG A 161 -11.06 -12.08 9.58
N VAL A 162 -10.00 -12.39 10.31
CA VAL A 162 -8.88 -13.22 9.83
C VAL A 162 -9.39 -14.58 9.34
N VAL A 163 -10.22 -15.28 10.13
CA VAL A 163 -10.77 -16.59 9.73
C VAL A 163 -11.62 -16.46 8.47
N VAL A 164 -12.56 -15.50 8.42
CA VAL A 164 -13.43 -15.30 7.26
C VAL A 164 -12.62 -14.95 6.00
N VAL A 165 -11.69 -14.01 6.12
CA VAL A 165 -10.83 -13.57 5.00
C VAL A 165 -9.93 -14.71 4.52
N TYR A 166 -9.37 -15.49 5.45
CA TYR A 166 -8.58 -16.68 5.12
C TYR A 166 -9.39 -17.67 4.29
N LEU A 167 -10.60 -18.03 4.73
CA LEU A 167 -11.46 -18.98 4.03
C LEU A 167 -11.90 -18.47 2.65
N ILE A 168 -12.18 -17.17 2.52
CA ILE A 168 -12.50 -16.56 1.21
C ILE A 168 -11.28 -16.65 0.27
N LEU A 169 -10.09 -16.26 0.76
CA LEU A 169 -8.86 -16.39 -0.03
C LEU A 169 -8.61 -17.83 -0.43
N ASP A 170 -8.76 -18.77 0.51
CA ASP A 170 -8.59 -20.19 0.26
C ASP A 170 -9.53 -20.68 -0.84
N ALA A 171 -10.81 -20.30 -0.80
CA ALA A 171 -11.78 -20.63 -1.84
C ALA A 171 -11.40 -20.06 -3.21
N MET A 172 -10.92 -18.81 -3.24
CA MET A 172 -10.52 -18.13 -4.48
C MET A 172 -9.25 -18.74 -5.09
N THR A 173 -8.32 -19.26 -4.27
CA THR A 173 -7.05 -19.80 -4.76
C THR A 173 -7.03 -21.31 -4.95
N SER A 174 -7.91 -22.06 -4.26
CA SER A 174 -7.86 -23.53 -4.24
C SER A 174 -8.20 -24.21 -5.57
N PHE A 175 -8.98 -23.55 -6.42
CA PHE A 175 -9.46 -24.10 -7.70
C PHE A 175 -8.96 -23.34 -8.91
N ASN A 176 -7.93 -22.50 -8.72
CA ASN A 176 -7.35 -21.75 -9.82
C ASN A 176 -6.37 -22.65 -10.60
N ASP A 177 -6.70 -22.98 -11.85
CA ASP A 177 -5.78 -23.68 -12.76
C ASP A 177 -4.92 -22.65 -13.51
N PRO A 178 -3.60 -22.55 -13.21
CA PRO A 178 -2.73 -21.59 -13.86
C PRO A 178 -2.65 -21.80 -15.37
N ALA A 179 -2.74 -23.03 -15.86
CA ALA A 179 -2.65 -23.32 -17.29
C ALA A 179 -3.88 -22.79 -18.04
N ALA A 180 -5.08 -23.05 -17.52
CA ALA A 180 -6.32 -22.50 -18.06
C ALA A 180 -6.35 -20.97 -18.02
N MET A 181 -5.75 -20.35 -17.00
CA MET A 181 -5.76 -18.91 -16.82
C MET A 181 -4.80 -18.14 -17.75
N ARG A 182 -3.75 -18.77 -18.30
CA ARG A 182 -2.79 -18.09 -19.19
C ARG A 182 -3.45 -17.46 -20.42
N SER A 183 -4.44 -18.13 -21.01
CA SER A 183 -5.18 -17.62 -22.18
C SER A 183 -6.10 -16.45 -21.82
N VAL A 184 -6.59 -16.42 -20.58
CA VAL A 184 -7.42 -15.32 -20.05
C VAL A 184 -6.57 -14.05 -19.87
N PHE A 185 -5.33 -14.23 -19.42
CA PHE A 185 -4.37 -13.16 -19.12
C PHE A 185 -3.38 -12.85 -20.26
N ALA A 186 -3.73 -13.18 -21.50
CA ALA A 186 -2.85 -13.01 -22.65
C ALA A 186 -2.55 -11.52 -22.97
N ASP A 187 -1.32 -11.24 -23.42
CA ASP A 187 -0.82 -9.88 -23.64
C ASP A 187 -1.60 -9.12 -24.73
N ASP A 188 -2.09 -9.82 -25.75
CA ASP A 188 -2.92 -9.24 -26.82
C ASP A 188 -4.27 -8.70 -26.29
N LYS A 189 -4.72 -9.19 -25.13
CA LYS A 189 -5.96 -8.73 -24.49
C LYS A 189 -5.80 -7.41 -23.74
N ILE A 190 -4.57 -6.99 -23.43
CA ILE A 190 -4.27 -5.79 -22.65
C ILE A 190 -4.71 -4.48 -23.35
N PRO A 191 -4.34 -4.18 -24.63
CA PRO A 191 -4.57 -2.88 -25.27
C PRO A 191 -6.01 -2.67 -25.78
N LEU A 192 -6.99 -2.67 -24.87
CA LEU A 192 -8.42 -2.59 -25.15
C LEU A 192 -8.83 -1.51 -26.18
N LEU A 193 -8.35 -0.27 -26.02
CA LEU A 193 -8.75 0.85 -26.89
C LEU A 193 -8.34 0.67 -28.35
N ARG A 194 -7.28 -0.12 -28.62
CA ARG A 194 -6.82 -0.39 -29.99
C ARG A 194 -7.65 -1.48 -30.69
N ARG A 195 -8.48 -2.21 -29.93
CA ARG A 195 -9.22 -3.38 -30.42
C ARG A 195 -10.66 -3.43 -29.92
N LEU A 196 -11.28 -2.27 -29.69
CA LEU A 196 -12.67 -2.18 -29.21
C LEU A 196 -13.65 -2.94 -30.12
N SER A 197 -13.43 -2.95 -31.44
CA SER A 197 -14.23 -3.69 -32.41
C SER A 197 -14.12 -5.21 -32.27
N GLN A 198 -13.09 -5.71 -31.57
CA GLN A 198 -12.85 -7.13 -31.35
C GLN A 198 -13.30 -7.59 -29.95
N LEU A 199 -13.81 -6.67 -29.11
CA LEU A 199 -14.25 -6.98 -27.76
C LEU A 199 -15.54 -7.79 -27.81
N THR A 200 -15.48 -9.07 -27.42
CA THR A 200 -16.67 -9.91 -27.24
C THR A 200 -17.28 -9.71 -25.86
N LEU A 201 -18.56 -10.05 -25.70
CA LEU A 201 -19.24 -10.03 -24.40
C LEU A 201 -18.56 -10.97 -23.40
N GLU A 202 -18.16 -12.16 -23.84
CA GLU A 202 -17.43 -13.13 -23.03
C GLU A 202 -16.13 -12.54 -22.49
N GLU A 203 -15.34 -11.88 -23.36
CA GLU A 203 -14.10 -11.26 -22.93
C GLU A 203 -14.33 -10.08 -21.97
N ALA A 204 -15.37 -9.28 -22.20
CA ALA A 204 -15.74 -8.21 -21.28
C ALA A 204 -16.14 -8.74 -19.89
N ILE A 205 -16.89 -9.85 -19.83
CA ILE A 205 -17.23 -10.53 -18.58
C ILE A 205 -15.96 -11.03 -17.88
N MET A 206 -15.10 -11.75 -18.61
CA MET A 206 -13.85 -12.30 -18.07
C MET A 206 -12.90 -11.21 -17.58
N ARG A 207 -12.74 -10.12 -18.35
CA ARG A 207 -11.94 -8.96 -17.96
C ARG A 207 -12.46 -8.30 -16.69
N THR A 208 -13.78 -8.19 -16.55
CA THR A 208 -14.42 -7.65 -15.34
C THR A 208 -14.17 -8.57 -14.14
N PHE A 209 -14.45 -9.86 -14.28
CA PHE A 209 -14.31 -10.84 -13.21
C PHE A 209 -12.86 -10.97 -12.73
N THR A 210 -11.91 -11.05 -13.66
CA THR A 210 -10.49 -11.17 -13.33
C THR A 210 -9.93 -9.90 -12.70
N SER A 211 -10.29 -8.73 -13.21
CA SER A 211 -9.88 -7.45 -12.60
C SER A 211 -10.44 -7.31 -11.18
N PHE A 212 -11.73 -7.64 -11.00
CA PHE A 212 -12.36 -7.61 -9.67
C PHE A 212 -11.68 -8.60 -8.72
N SER A 213 -11.45 -9.84 -9.16
CA SER A 213 -10.79 -10.89 -8.37
C SER A 213 -9.37 -10.47 -7.98
N PHE A 214 -8.61 -9.87 -8.89
CA PHE A 214 -7.26 -9.35 -8.62
C PHE A 214 -7.28 -8.32 -7.48
N TRP A 215 -8.16 -7.30 -7.56
CA TRP A 215 -8.26 -6.28 -6.52
C TRP A 215 -8.82 -6.85 -5.21
N LEU A 216 -9.76 -7.79 -5.26
CA LEU A 216 -10.32 -8.45 -4.09
C LEU A 216 -9.26 -9.27 -3.35
N VAL A 217 -8.46 -10.07 -4.06
CA VAL A 217 -7.35 -10.82 -3.44
C VAL A 217 -6.38 -9.86 -2.74
N ASN A 218 -5.96 -8.78 -3.41
CA ASN A 218 -5.08 -7.78 -2.80
C ASN A 218 -5.71 -7.13 -1.56
N TYR A 219 -6.99 -6.78 -1.63
CA TYR A 219 -7.75 -6.22 -0.50
C TYR A 219 -7.77 -7.17 0.70
N LEU A 220 -8.08 -8.45 0.47
CA LEU A 220 -8.15 -9.49 1.49
C LEU A 220 -6.78 -9.78 2.11
N VAL A 221 -5.73 -9.90 1.28
CA VAL A 221 -4.35 -10.06 1.74
C VAL A 221 -3.97 -8.90 2.67
N LEU A 222 -4.21 -7.66 2.26
CA LEU A 222 -3.88 -6.49 3.07
C LEU A 222 -4.65 -6.45 4.41
N ILE A 223 -5.85 -7.02 4.49
CA ILE A 223 -6.55 -7.20 5.78
C ILE A 223 -5.78 -8.17 6.68
N LEU A 224 -5.34 -9.32 6.16
CA LEU A 224 -4.57 -10.29 6.96
C LEU A 224 -3.25 -9.68 7.45
N PHE A 225 -2.54 -8.97 6.58
CA PHE A 225 -1.30 -8.25 6.92
C PHE A 225 -1.50 -7.14 7.96
N PHE A 226 -2.73 -6.68 8.13
CA PHE A 226 -3.07 -5.69 9.15
C PHE A 226 -3.53 -6.35 10.45
N ASP A 227 -4.44 -7.32 10.37
CA ASP A 227 -5.09 -7.88 11.54
C ASP A 227 -4.22 -8.87 12.31
N ILE A 228 -3.42 -9.70 11.63
CA ILE A 228 -2.58 -10.70 12.30
C ILE A 228 -1.55 -10.00 13.20
N PRO A 229 -0.73 -9.04 12.70
CA PRO A 229 0.15 -8.28 13.57
C PRO A 229 -0.61 -7.48 14.62
N GLY A 230 -1.79 -6.95 14.29
CA GLY A 230 -2.61 -6.19 15.23
C GLY A 230 -3.10 -6.98 16.42
N ILE A 231 -3.58 -8.21 16.18
CA ILE A 231 -3.94 -9.15 17.23
C ILE A 231 -2.73 -9.41 18.14
N ILE A 232 -1.57 -9.73 17.56
CA ILE A 232 -0.36 -10.05 18.32
C ILE A 232 0.07 -8.85 19.17
N CYS A 233 0.18 -7.66 18.59
CA CYS A 233 0.65 -6.46 19.28
C CYS A 233 -0.32 -5.99 20.37
N VAL A 234 -1.63 -6.05 20.13
CA VAL A 234 -2.64 -5.69 21.14
C VAL A 234 -2.73 -6.75 22.25
N ALA A 235 -2.64 -8.04 21.91
CA ALA A 235 -2.66 -9.14 22.88
C ALA A 235 -1.47 -9.06 23.85
N THR A 236 -0.28 -8.79 23.32
CA THR A 236 0.97 -8.68 24.10
C THR A 236 1.15 -7.32 24.80
N GLY A 237 0.33 -6.32 24.46
CA GLY A 237 0.42 -4.97 25.05
C GLY A 237 1.50 -4.08 24.43
N VAL A 238 2.10 -4.48 23.32
CA VAL A 238 3.08 -3.68 22.57
C VAL A 238 2.46 -2.40 21.99
N SER A 239 1.17 -2.41 21.69
CA SER A 239 0.45 -1.25 21.14
C SER A 239 -0.99 -1.18 21.64
N GLY A 240 -1.53 0.04 21.75
CA GLY A 240 -2.95 0.28 22.03
C GLY A 240 -3.86 -0.05 20.85
N VAL A 241 -5.16 -0.29 21.13
CA VAL A 241 -6.18 -0.62 20.12
C VAL A 241 -6.35 0.54 19.13
N GLU A 242 -6.23 1.78 19.60
CA GLU A 242 -6.37 3.02 18.83
C GLU A 242 -5.40 3.15 17.64
N TRP A 243 -4.29 2.39 17.64
CA TRP A 243 -3.34 2.36 16.52
C TRP A 243 -3.79 1.44 15.37
N TRP A 244 -4.76 0.57 15.64
CA TRP A 244 -5.23 -0.48 14.73
C TRP A 244 -6.60 -0.20 14.11
N ARG A 245 -6.88 1.08 13.84
CA ARG A 245 -8.06 1.49 13.05
C ARG A 245 -8.11 0.73 11.72
N PRO A 246 -9.31 0.47 11.15
CA PRO A 246 -9.46 -0.31 9.91
C PRO A 246 -8.50 0.15 8.79
N PRO A 247 -7.88 -0.78 8.04
CA PRO A 247 -6.92 -0.44 6.99
C PRO A 247 -7.57 0.25 5.79
N PHE A 248 -8.82 -0.12 5.47
CA PHE A 248 -9.63 0.45 4.39
C PHE A 248 -10.78 1.27 4.95
N ASN A 249 -11.22 2.25 4.16
CA ASN A 249 -12.43 3.00 4.45
C ASN A 249 -13.64 2.38 3.72
N SER A 250 -14.79 3.04 3.77
CA SER A 250 -16.01 2.61 3.12
C SER A 250 -15.86 2.56 1.60
N ILE A 251 -16.22 1.44 0.97
CA ILE A 251 -16.30 1.33 -0.50
C ILE A 251 -17.29 2.34 -1.11
N PHE A 252 -18.27 2.78 -0.32
CA PHE A 252 -19.20 3.85 -0.72
C PHE A 252 -18.56 5.23 -0.94
N GLU A 253 -17.26 5.37 -0.65
CA GLU A 253 -16.50 6.58 -0.98
C GLU A 253 -15.84 6.50 -2.37
N ALA A 254 -15.82 5.34 -3.01
CA ALA A 254 -15.02 5.04 -4.18
C ALA A 254 -15.65 5.50 -5.52
N PHE A 255 -16.41 6.59 -5.52
CA PHE A 255 -17.12 7.13 -6.70
C PHE A 255 -16.30 8.13 -7.53
N THR A 256 -15.02 8.33 -7.20
CA THR A 256 -14.06 9.10 -8.02
C THR A 256 -12.69 8.44 -7.87
N LEU A 257 -11.81 8.57 -8.85
CA LEU A 257 -10.46 7.99 -8.78
C LEU A 257 -9.67 8.57 -7.59
N ARG A 258 -9.84 9.88 -7.33
CA ARG A 258 -9.20 10.53 -6.17
C ARG A 258 -9.67 9.95 -4.85
N ARG A 259 -10.98 9.67 -4.69
CA ARG A 259 -11.49 9.06 -3.46
C ARG A 259 -11.18 7.57 -3.39
N TYR A 260 -11.19 6.85 -4.52
CA TYR A 260 -10.79 5.45 -4.59
C TYR A 260 -9.40 5.27 -3.96
N TRP A 261 -8.39 5.98 -4.47
CA TRP A 261 -7.02 5.86 -3.95
C TRP A 261 -6.78 6.64 -2.65
N GLY A 262 -7.43 7.80 -2.50
CA GLY A 262 -7.14 8.74 -1.44
C GLY A 262 -7.96 8.56 -0.16
N VAL A 263 -9.06 7.80 -0.21
CA VAL A 263 -9.99 7.61 0.91
C VAL A 263 -10.29 6.13 1.12
N PHE A 264 -10.78 5.43 0.09
CA PHE A 264 -11.23 4.04 0.20
C PHE A 264 -10.07 3.04 0.39
N TRP A 265 -9.10 3.06 -0.54
CA TRP A 265 -7.98 2.13 -0.56
C TRP A 265 -7.11 2.26 0.70
N HIS A 266 -6.25 1.30 1.00
CA HIS A 266 -5.51 1.31 2.27
C HIS A 266 -4.58 2.53 2.39
N GLN A 267 -4.55 3.15 3.57
CA GLN A 267 -3.75 4.35 3.81
C GLN A 267 -2.32 4.05 4.32
N SER A 268 -1.94 2.77 4.42
CA SER A 268 -0.64 2.30 4.96
C SER A 268 0.58 2.71 4.14
N VAL A 269 0.41 3.11 2.88
CA VAL A 269 1.51 3.55 2.02
C VAL A 269 1.53 5.07 1.81
N ARG A 270 0.44 5.74 2.19
CA ARG A 270 0.19 7.15 1.84
C ARG A 270 1.34 8.07 2.24
N LYS A 271 1.79 7.99 3.49
CA LYS A 271 2.82 8.89 4.02
C LYS A 271 4.19 8.62 3.39
N ARG A 272 4.58 7.34 3.36
CA ARG A 272 5.84 6.83 2.79
C ARG A 272 6.03 7.24 1.33
N ILE A 273 4.96 7.19 0.55
CA ILE A 273 4.99 7.55 -0.87
C ILE A 273 4.90 9.07 -1.06
N ASN A 274 3.99 9.75 -0.36
CA ASN A 274 3.75 11.17 -0.58
C ASN A 274 4.86 12.06 -0.01
N SER A 275 5.55 11.67 1.07
CA SER A 275 6.57 12.52 1.69
C SER A 275 7.75 12.80 0.76
N PRO A 276 8.42 11.77 0.16
CA PRO A 276 9.42 11.99 -0.88
C PRO A 276 8.88 12.72 -2.11
N ALA A 277 7.67 12.39 -2.59
CA ALA A 277 7.07 13.07 -3.73
C ALA A 277 6.87 14.58 -3.49
N ASN A 278 6.41 14.96 -2.30
CA ASN A 278 6.26 16.36 -1.91
C ASN A 278 7.61 17.06 -1.78
N TRP A 279 8.61 16.40 -1.19
CA TRP A 279 9.96 16.96 -1.05
C TRP A 279 10.62 17.19 -2.41
N ILE A 280 10.55 16.22 -3.33
CA ILE A 280 11.06 16.38 -4.70
C ILE A 280 10.38 17.57 -5.39
N ALA A 281 9.04 17.63 -5.36
CA ALA A 281 8.31 18.70 -6.04
C ALA A 281 8.59 20.10 -5.46
N LYS A 282 8.68 20.21 -4.13
CA LYS A 282 8.70 21.52 -3.44
C LYS A 282 10.10 22.00 -3.10
N ASP A 283 11.00 21.11 -2.73
CA ASP A 283 12.32 21.47 -2.20
C ASP A 283 13.42 21.25 -3.25
N VAL A 284 13.32 20.19 -4.06
CA VAL A 284 14.27 19.93 -5.17
C VAL A 284 13.91 20.75 -6.41
N LEU A 285 12.68 20.59 -6.92
CA LEU A 285 12.21 21.28 -8.13
C LEU A 285 11.72 22.71 -7.85
N ARG A 286 11.56 23.08 -6.57
CA ARG A 286 11.13 24.43 -6.12
C ARG A 286 9.83 24.92 -6.77
N LEU A 287 8.90 24.01 -7.04
CA LEU A 287 7.63 24.37 -7.67
C LEU A 287 6.79 25.25 -6.73
N PRO A 288 6.17 26.35 -7.22
CA PRO A 288 5.40 27.25 -6.37
C PRO A 288 4.18 26.55 -5.77
N ARG A 289 4.03 26.67 -4.44
CA ARG A 289 2.92 26.06 -3.70
C ARG A 289 1.58 26.61 -4.18
N GLY A 290 0.55 25.77 -4.19
CA GLY A 290 -0.81 26.16 -4.60
C GLY A 290 -1.03 26.17 -6.12
N THR A 291 0.01 25.98 -6.93
CA THR A 291 -0.15 25.91 -8.39
C THR A 291 -0.63 24.54 -8.87
N LEU A 292 -1.30 24.50 -10.02
CA LEU A 292 -1.67 23.24 -10.69
C LEU A 292 -0.45 22.41 -11.06
N LEU A 293 0.63 23.06 -11.51
CA LEU A 293 1.90 22.40 -11.83
C LEU A 293 2.45 21.65 -10.60
N ALA A 294 2.55 22.32 -9.45
CA ALA A 294 3.01 21.68 -8.22
C ALA A 294 2.09 20.52 -7.80
N ARG A 295 0.77 20.69 -7.93
CA ARG A 295 -0.21 19.64 -7.59
C ARG A 295 -0.01 18.39 -8.45
N TYR A 296 0.05 18.54 -9.77
CA TYR A 296 0.18 17.39 -10.67
C TYR A 296 1.59 16.80 -10.68
N ALA A 297 2.63 17.60 -10.45
CA ALA A 297 3.98 17.08 -10.22
C ALA A 297 4.01 16.14 -9.02
N VAL A 298 3.40 16.51 -7.89
CA VAL A 298 3.27 15.63 -6.73
C VAL A 298 2.49 14.37 -7.07
N VAL A 299 1.37 14.47 -7.81
CA VAL A 299 0.58 13.29 -8.23
C VAL A 299 1.42 12.33 -9.07
N VAL A 300 2.13 12.82 -10.08
CA VAL A 300 2.98 11.99 -10.95
C VAL A 300 4.12 11.35 -10.14
N LEU A 301 4.79 12.10 -9.27
CA LEU A 301 5.85 11.58 -8.40
C LEU A 301 5.32 10.53 -7.42
N THR A 302 4.15 10.73 -6.83
CA THR A 302 3.47 9.75 -5.97
C THR A 302 3.24 8.45 -6.72
N PHE A 303 2.65 8.49 -7.91
CA PHE A 303 2.43 7.29 -8.71
C PHE A 303 3.72 6.67 -9.25
N THR A 304 4.77 7.47 -9.47
CA THR A 304 6.11 6.96 -9.83
C THR A 304 6.70 6.13 -8.68
N MET A 305 6.58 6.60 -7.44
CA MET A 305 7.03 5.84 -6.26
C MET A 305 6.22 4.55 -6.06
N SER A 306 4.91 4.56 -6.38
CA SER A 306 4.09 3.34 -6.46
C SER A 306 4.56 2.42 -7.59
N THR A 307 4.89 2.94 -8.77
CA THR A 307 5.44 2.15 -9.88
C THR A 307 6.69 1.39 -9.44
N PHE A 308 7.63 2.05 -8.77
CA PHE A 308 8.84 1.38 -8.29
C PHE A 308 8.52 0.31 -7.25
N GLN A 309 7.63 0.59 -6.29
CA GLN A 309 7.18 -0.41 -5.32
C GLN A 309 6.71 -1.69 -6.02
N HIS A 310 5.73 -1.58 -6.93
CA HIS A 310 5.15 -2.75 -7.56
C HIS A 310 6.10 -3.42 -8.56
N ALA A 311 6.84 -2.64 -9.36
CA ALA A 311 7.84 -3.19 -10.28
C ALA A 311 8.95 -3.95 -9.54
N THR A 312 9.39 -3.51 -8.35
CA THR A 312 10.37 -4.27 -7.55
C THR A 312 9.83 -5.64 -7.13
N GLY A 313 8.54 -5.72 -6.78
CA GLY A 313 7.86 -6.99 -6.52
C GLY A 313 7.76 -7.88 -7.75
N ASP A 314 7.32 -7.29 -8.87
CA ASP A 314 7.18 -7.99 -10.15
C ASP A 314 8.52 -8.61 -10.58
N ILE A 315 9.59 -7.82 -10.57
CA ILE A 315 10.94 -8.24 -10.96
C ILE A 315 11.47 -9.33 -10.02
N ALA A 316 11.29 -9.16 -8.69
CA ALA A 316 11.71 -10.17 -7.72
C ALA A 316 10.99 -11.50 -7.91
N SER A 317 9.73 -11.48 -8.36
CA SER A 317 8.95 -12.68 -8.67
C SER A 317 9.22 -13.28 -10.05
N GLY A 318 10.18 -12.73 -10.81
CA GLY A 318 10.62 -13.26 -12.10
C GLY A 318 9.98 -12.61 -13.32
N ILE A 319 9.15 -11.56 -13.16
CA ILE A 319 8.58 -10.84 -14.29
C ILE A 319 9.66 -9.91 -14.89
N PRO A 320 9.98 -10.02 -16.19
CA PRO A 320 10.96 -9.14 -16.82
C PRO A 320 10.55 -7.66 -16.73
N VAL A 321 11.52 -6.75 -16.63
CA VAL A 321 11.27 -5.30 -16.53
C VAL A 321 10.34 -4.79 -17.64
N SER A 322 10.50 -5.30 -18.86
CA SER A 322 9.69 -4.95 -20.03
C SER A 322 8.22 -5.39 -19.95
N ARG A 323 7.89 -6.34 -19.06
CA ARG A 323 6.55 -6.93 -18.91
C ARG A 323 5.86 -6.63 -17.58
N THR A 324 6.50 -5.91 -16.66
CA THR A 324 5.92 -5.61 -15.33
C THR A 324 4.53 -4.97 -15.41
N GLY A 325 4.28 -4.10 -16.40
CA GLY A 325 2.99 -3.43 -16.54
C GLY A 325 2.72 -2.32 -15.50
N SER A 326 3.42 -2.38 -14.36
CA SER A 326 3.38 -1.42 -13.25
C SER A 326 3.46 0.06 -13.69
N PRO A 327 4.43 0.50 -14.54
CA PRO A 327 4.47 1.89 -14.98
C PRO A 327 3.21 2.33 -15.72
N TRP A 328 2.66 1.47 -16.58
CA TRP A 328 1.47 1.75 -17.37
C TRP A 328 0.22 1.91 -16.50
N PHE A 329 0.06 1.07 -15.47
CA PHE A 329 -1.09 1.15 -14.58
C PHE A 329 -1.03 2.33 -13.61
N PHE A 330 0.11 2.57 -12.96
CA PHE A 330 0.20 3.58 -11.92
C PHE A 330 0.31 5.00 -12.49
N LEU A 331 1.11 5.22 -13.53
CA LEU A 331 1.28 6.57 -14.09
C LEU A 331 0.02 7.07 -14.80
N VAL A 332 -0.76 6.18 -15.43
CA VAL A 332 -2.00 6.59 -16.11
C VAL A 332 -3.03 7.16 -15.15
N GLN A 333 -2.99 6.81 -13.85
CA GLN A 333 -3.90 7.38 -12.84
C GLN A 333 -3.82 8.91 -12.77
N ALA A 334 -2.66 9.51 -13.06
CA ALA A 334 -2.50 10.97 -13.13
C ALA A 334 -3.38 11.58 -14.24
N LEU A 335 -3.48 10.92 -15.40
CA LEU A 335 -4.39 11.32 -16.48
C LEU A 335 -5.85 11.20 -16.04
N GLY A 336 -6.22 10.11 -15.37
CA GLY A 336 -7.57 9.92 -14.83
C GLY A 336 -7.96 11.04 -13.87
N PHE A 337 -7.01 11.48 -13.04
CA PHE A 337 -7.18 12.64 -12.15
C PHE A 337 -7.40 13.95 -12.94
N VAL A 338 -6.64 14.20 -14.01
CA VAL A 338 -6.85 15.38 -14.88
C VAL A 338 -8.25 15.36 -15.49
N LEU A 339 -8.65 14.25 -16.11
CA LEU A 339 -9.95 14.11 -16.75
C LEU A 339 -11.10 14.31 -15.75
N GLU A 340 -10.96 13.74 -14.55
CA GLU A 340 -11.93 13.90 -13.47
C GLU A 340 -12.05 15.36 -13.00
N ASP A 341 -10.94 16.10 -12.89
CA ASP A 341 -10.98 17.52 -12.50
C ASP A 341 -11.60 18.40 -13.59
N VAL A 342 -11.30 18.14 -14.86
CA VAL A 342 -11.91 18.85 -16.00
C VAL A 342 -13.42 18.62 -16.00
N PHE A 343 -13.85 17.36 -15.85
CA PHE A 343 -15.27 17.03 -15.78
C PHE A 343 -15.94 17.71 -14.60
N GLN A 344 -15.36 17.63 -13.40
CA GLN A 344 -15.92 18.28 -12.20
C GLN A 344 -15.97 19.81 -12.33
N TYR A 345 -15.00 20.42 -13.00
CA TYR A 345 -15.00 21.85 -13.28
C TYR A 345 -16.16 22.21 -14.22
N VAL A 346 -16.30 21.55 -15.37
CA VAL A 346 -17.38 21.79 -16.33
C VAL A 346 -18.75 21.53 -15.69
N TRP A 347 -18.91 20.41 -14.98
CA TRP A 347 -20.14 20.06 -14.28
C TRP A 347 -20.58 21.15 -13.29
N LYS A 348 -19.63 21.75 -12.56
CA LYS A 348 -19.93 22.86 -11.65
C LYS A 348 -20.39 24.13 -12.38
N GLN A 349 -20.01 24.35 -13.63
CA GLN A 349 -20.47 25.50 -14.40
C GLN A 349 -21.87 25.29 -14.98
N VAL A 350 -22.16 24.09 -15.48
CA VAL A 350 -23.38 23.81 -16.26
C VAL A 350 -24.52 23.20 -15.44
N ALA A 351 -24.21 22.48 -14.36
CA ALA A 351 -25.25 21.81 -13.58
C ALA A 351 -25.89 22.75 -12.55
N PRO A 352 -27.23 22.72 -12.41
CA PRO A 352 -27.92 23.45 -11.36
C PRO A 352 -27.42 22.99 -9.98
N ALA A 353 -27.38 23.90 -9.00
CA ALA A 353 -26.81 23.62 -7.69
C ALA A 353 -27.43 22.38 -7.01
N SER A 354 -28.73 22.16 -7.21
CA SER A 354 -29.48 20.99 -6.71
C SER A 354 -29.00 19.66 -7.28
N ALA A 355 -28.34 19.64 -8.44
CA ALA A 355 -27.85 18.42 -9.10
C ALA A 355 -26.37 18.13 -8.82
N ARG A 356 -25.66 18.98 -8.05
CA ARG A 356 -24.20 18.88 -7.89
C ARG A 356 -23.74 17.77 -6.93
N ASP A 357 -24.52 17.47 -5.89
CA ASP A 357 -24.23 16.40 -4.93
C ASP A 357 -25.45 15.51 -4.72
N THR A 358 -25.91 14.89 -5.81
CA THR A 358 -27.01 13.92 -5.76
C THR A 358 -26.47 12.50 -5.78
N TRP A 359 -27.31 11.55 -5.37
CA TRP A 359 -27.01 10.13 -5.55
C TRP A 359 -26.73 9.79 -7.03
N SER A 360 -27.48 10.38 -7.96
CA SER A 360 -27.26 10.21 -9.40
C SER A 360 -25.86 10.65 -9.82
N THR A 361 -25.38 11.80 -9.34
CA THR A 361 -24.00 12.28 -9.60
C THR A 361 -22.96 11.31 -9.08
N LYS A 362 -23.19 10.71 -7.90
CA LYS A 362 -22.31 9.66 -7.36
C LYS A 362 -22.34 8.40 -8.22
N MET A 363 -23.51 7.99 -8.74
CA MET A 363 -23.63 6.84 -9.65
C MET A 363 -22.83 7.02 -10.94
N PHE A 364 -22.87 8.20 -11.56
CA PHE A 364 -21.98 8.51 -12.68
C PHE A 364 -20.51 8.37 -12.31
N GLY A 365 -20.14 8.81 -11.12
CA GLY A 365 -18.80 8.63 -10.57
C GLY A 365 -18.38 7.16 -10.43
N TYR A 366 -19.26 6.29 -9.96
CA TYR A 366 -18.98 4.84 -9.90
C TYR A 366 -18.81 4.23 -11.29
N VAL A 367 -19.66 4.61 -12.25
CA VAL A 367 -19.53 4.16 -13.65
C VAL A 367 -18.19 4.61 -14.23
N TRP A 368 -17.77 5.85 -13.95
CA TRP A 368 -16.46 6.37 -14.35
C TRP A 368 -15.31 5.55 -13.75
N VAL A 369 -15.32 5.32 -12.43
CA VAL A 369 -14.27 4.53 -11.77
C VAL A 369 -14.25 3.10 -12.30
N PHE A 370 -15.42 2.48 -12.50
CA PHE A 370 -15.52 1.14 -13.08
C PHE A 370 -14.92 1.11 -14.49
N ALA A 371 -15.34 2.02 -15.39
CA ALA A 371 -14.84 2.07 -16.76
C ALA A 371 -13.32 2.30 -16.80
N TRP A 372 -12.80 3.17 -15.92
CA TRP A 372 -11.38 3.43 -15.80
C TRP A 372 -10.60 2.18 -15.35
N MET A 373 -11.07 1.52 -14.29
CA MET A 373 -10.43 0.31 -13.77
C MET A 373 -10.55 -0.87 -14.74
N PHE A 374 -11.69 -1.01 -15.42
CA PHE A 374 -11.90 -1.98 -16.49
C PHE A 374 -10.88 -1.77 -17.62
N TRP A 375 -10.61 -0.52 -17.99
CA TRP A 375 -9.62 -0.21 -19.00
C TRP A 375 -8.18 -0.48 -18.54
N CYS A 376 -7.75 0.08 -17.41
CA CYS A 376 -6.32 0.08 -17.07
C CYS A 376 -5.85 -1.11 -16.22
N THR A 377 -6.72 -1.77 -15.43
CA THR A 377 -6.29 -2.87 -14.52
C THR A 377 -5.49 -3.95 -15.24
N PRO A 378 -5.89 -4.43 -16.45
CA PRO A 378 -5.15 -5.45 -17.17
C PRO A 378 -3.73 -5.06 -17.57
N PHE A 379 -3.37 -3.77 -17.57
CA PHE A 379 -1.98 -3.36 -17.81
C PHE A 379 -1.04 -3.96 -16.76
N TYR A 380 -1.53 -4.15 -15.54
CA TYR A 380 -0.76 -4.67 -14.41
C TYR A 380 -1.21 -6.07 -13.97
N ALA A 381 -2.53 -6.29 -13.84
CA ALA A 381 -3.05 -7.54 -13.32
C ALA A 381 -2.73 -8.75 -14.21
N TYR A 382 -2.70 -8.57 -15.54
CA TYR A 382 -2.51 -9.70 -16.45
C TYR A 382 -1.07 -10.23 -16.40
N PRO A 383 -0.01 -9.41 -16.52
CA PRO A 383 1.36 -9.89 -16.34
C PRO A 383 1.58 -10.61 -15.00
N VAL A 384 1.07 -10.04 -13.90
CA VAL A 384 1.19 -10.65 -12.57
C VAL A 384 0.46 -11.98 -12.49
N SER A 385 -0.77 -12.06 -12.99
CA SER A 385 -1.58 -13.27 -12.92
C SER A 385 -1.07 -14.36 -13.88
N ALA A 386 -0.55 -13.98 -15.05
CA ALA A 386 0.06 -14.91 -16.01
C ALA A 386 1.39 -15.51 -15.50
N ASN A 387 2.08 -14.81 -14.59
CA ASN A 387 3.32 -15.29 -13.97
C ASN A 387 3.08 -16.23 -12.77
N ASN A 388 1.83 -16.40 -12.33
CA ASN A 388 1.51 -17.26 -11.19
C ASN A 388 1.79 -18.74 -11.48
N ARG A 389 2.57 -19.40 -10.62
CA ARG A 389 2.99 -20.81 -10.75
C ARG A 389 2.12 -21.80 -9.96
N GLY A 390 0.89 -21.41 -9.62
CA GLY A 390 -0.04 -22.24 -8.85
C GLY A 390 0.41 -22.39 -7.40
N GLU A 391 0.46 -23.63 -6.91
CA GLU A 391 0.74 -23.95 -5.51
C GLU A 391 2.11 -23.46 -5.02
N GLN A 392 3.10 -23.36 -5.91
CA GLN A 392 4.41 -22.81 -5.56
C GLN A 392 4.33 -21.34 -5.12
N ASP A 393 3.34 -20.59 -5.63
CA ASP A 393 3.12 -19.18 -5.33
C ASP A 393 1.92 -18.99 -4.40
N ALA A 394 1.62 -20.02 -3.58
CA ALA A 394 0.52 -19.97 -2.62
C ALA A 394 0.64 -18.75 -1.69
N ILE A 395 -0.49 -18.04 -1.55
CA ILE A 395 -0.65 -16.88 -0.66
C ILE A 395 -0.82 -17.35 0.79
N LEU A 396 -1.53 -18.47 0.97
CA LEU A 396 -1.84 -19.06 2.27
C LEU A 396 -0.87 -20.22 2.56
N PRO A 397 -0.53 -20.48 3.83
CA PRO A 397 0.40 -21.54 4.20
C PRO A 397 -0.14 -22.95 3.88
N PHE A 398 -1.45 -23.14 3.92
CA PHE A 398 -2.13 -24.38 3.52
C PHE A 398 -3.58 -24.10 3.14
N SER A 399 -4.20 -24.99 2.36
CA SER A 399 -5.62 -24.89 2.02
C SER A 399 -6.46 -25.74 2.98
N VAL A 400 -7.45 -25.13 3.64
CA VAL A 400 -8.44 -25.84 4.47
C VAL A 400 -9.42 -26.57 3.55
N LEU A 401 -9.85 -25.93 2.47
CA LEU A 401 -10.82 -26.49 1.53
C LEU A 401 -10.29 -27.72 0.82
N LYS A 402 -9.04 -27.72 0.35
CA LYS A 402 -8.43 -28.91 -0.27
C LYS A 402 -8.37 -30.07 0.72
N VAL A 403 -7.95 -29.81 1.96
CA VAL A 403 -7.91 -30.82 3.03
C VAL A 403 -9.30 -31.38 3.32
N VAL A 404 -10.31 -30.53 3.47
CA VAL A 404 -11.70 -30.96 3.76
C VAL A 404 -12.33 -31.72 2.58
N LEU A 405 -11.97 -31.35 1.34
CA LEU A 405 -12.49 -31.99 0.13
C LEU A 405 -11.65 -33.20 -0.33
N GLY A 406 -10.59 -33.55 0.38
CA GLY A 406 -9.70 -34.67 0.03
C GLY A 406 -8.95 -34.49 -1.29
N LYS A 407 -8.60 -33.25 -1.63
CA LYS A 407 -7.90 -32.88 -2.87
C LYS A 407 -6.46 -32.45 -2.64
#